data_AF-A0A7X8C8B4-F1
#
_entry.id   AF-A0A7X8C8B4-F1
#
_cell.length_a   1.000
_cell.length_b   1.000
_cell.length_c   1.000
_cell.angle_alpha   90.00
_cell.angle_beta   90.00
_cell.angle_gamma   90.00
#
_symmetry.space_group_name_H-M   'P 1'
#
loop_
_entity.id
_entity.type
_entity.pdbx_description
1 polymer ?
#
loop_
_entity_poly.entity_id
_entity_poly.type
_entity_poly.pdbx_seq_one_letter_code
_entity_poly.pdbx_strand_id
1 'polypeptide(L)'
;LVDYPERRHCCGFGFRQYLVKANRGYSYSHSLKKFESMQPYDVDLIITNCPGCNYFLDRWQYVAAESEHKLYGVDGKAIPVLTFEEITALLLGYNPWEIGLQMHQIPVEPLLDKLGISYSKEDKYLNTKGPKIPELLNY
;
A
#
# COMPACT_ATOMS: atom_id res chain seq x y z
N LEU A 1 -10.84 -13.56 -5.70
CA LEU A 1 -10.42 -12.52 -6.67
C LEU A 1 -11.60 -11.59 -6.87
N VAL A 2 -11.43 -10.30 -6.63
CA VAL A 2 -12.49 -9.29 -6.84
C VAL A 2 -12.39 -8.77 -8.26
N ASP A 3 -13.51 -8.79 -8.99
CA ASP A 3 -13.59 -8.21 -10.34
C ASP A 3 -14.24 -6.83 -10.26
N TYR A 4 -13.54 -5.82 -10.74
CA TYR A 4 -13.94 -4.41 -10.67
C TYR A 4 -13.59 -3.70 -11.99
N PRO A 5 -14.26 -2.59 -12.36
CA PRO A 5 -14.18 -2.03 -13.70
C PRO A 5 -12.76 -1.68 -14.17
N GLU A 6 -11.94 -1.05 -13.32
CA GLU A 6 -10.58 -0.62 -13.67
C GLU A 6 -9.51 -1.65 -13.28
N ARG A 7 -9.87 -2.95 -13.22
CA ARG A 7 -8.93 -4.03 -12.83
C ARG A 7 -7.66 -4.05 -13.67
N ARG A 8 -7.81 -3.87 -14.99
CA ARG A 8 -6.69 -3.82 -15.94
C ARG A 8 -6.17 -2.41 -16.19
N HIS A 9 -6.67 -1.40 -15.49
CA HIS A 9 -6.17 -0.04 -15.58
C HIS A 9 -4.76 0.09 -15.00
N CYS A 10 -3.95 0.93 -15.62
CA CYS A 10 -2.58 1.21 -15.20
C CYS A 10 -2.56 1.93 -13.83
N CYS A 11 -1.54 1.68 -12.99
CA CYS A 11 -1.34 2.43 -11.74
C CYS A 11 -0.90 3.88 -11.96
N GLY A 12 -0.56 4.27 -13.19
CA GLY A 12 -0.12 5.63 -13.52
C GLY A 12 1.38 5.89 -13.41
N PHE A 13 2.22 4.94 -12.98
CA PHE A 13 3.67 5.17 -12.86
C PHE A 13 4.33 5.57 -14.19
N GLY A 14 4.01 4.82 -15.26
CA GLY A 14 4.80 4.66 -16.49
C GLY A 14 5.95 5.67 -16.67
N PHE A 15 7.21 5.21 -16.56
CA PHE A 15 8.45 6.00 -16.42
C PHE A 15 8.41 7.49 -16.82
N ARG A 16 7.97 7.83 -18.03
CA ARG A 16 7.85 9.23 -18.49
C ARG A 16 6.86 10.08 -17.67
N GLN A 17 5.74 9.50 -17.25
CA GLN A 17 4.64 10.20 -16.59
C GLN A 17 5.02 10.65 -15.19
N TYR A 18 5.73 9.84 -14.42
CA TYR A 18 6.13 10.25 -13.07
C TYR A 18 7.46 11.03 -13.03
N LEU A 19 8.45 10.66 -13.86
CA LEU A 19 9.77 11.30 -13.84
C LEU A 19 9.72 12.74 -14.33
N VAL A 20 8.86 13.05 -15.31
CA VAL A 20 8.62 14.43 -15.73
C VAL A 20 7.68 15.09 -14.73
N LYS A 21 8.20 16.02 -13.91
CA LYS A 21 7.43 16.68 -12.84
C LYS A 21 6.08 17.23 -13.30
N ALA A 22 6.02 17.83 -14.49
CA ALA A 22 4.79 18.40 -15.07
C ALA A 22 3.70 17.34 -15.32
N ASN A 23 4.06 16.07 -15.45
CA ASN A 23 3.14 14.98 -15.76
C ASN A 23 2.70 14.19 -14.52
N ARG A 24 3.18 14.53 -13.32
CA ARG A 24 2.84 13.76 -12.09
C ARG A 24 1.35 13.67 -11.80
N GLY A 25 0.58 14.69 -12.19
CA GLY A 25 -0.88 14.66 -12.11
C GLY A 25 -1.51 13.49 -12.88
N TYR A 26 -0.88 13.04 -13.97
CA TYR A 26 -1.30 11.83 -14.70
C TYR A 26 -1.14 10.58 -13.84
N SER A 27 -0.01 10.44 -13.13
CA SER A 27 0.25 9.29 -12.28
C SER A 27 -0.76 9.19 -11.15
N TYR A 28 -1.04 10.32 -10.51
CA TYR A 28 -2.01 10.42 -9.44
C TYR A 28 -3.45 10.13 -9.91
N SER A 29 -3.90 10.75 -11.00
CA SER A 29 -5.28 10.59 -11.48
C SER A 29 -5.64 9.17 -11.88
N HIS A 30 -4.68 8.41 -12.41
CA HIS A 30 -4.90 7.00 -12.77
C HIS A 30 -5.01 6.09 -11.54
N SER A 31 -4.21 6.36 -10.50
CA SER A 31 -4.35 5.67 -9.22
C SER A 31 -5.70 5.97 -8.57
N LEU A 32 -6.13 7.24 -8.53
CA LEU A 32 -7.45 7.62 -7.99
C LEU A 32 -8.59 6.90 -8.72
N LYS A 33 -8.59 6.94 -10.06
CA LYS A 33 -9.60 6.25 -10.87
C LYS A 33 -9.67 4.76 -10.53
N LYS A 34 -8.52 4.13 -10.30
CA LYS A 34 -8.46 2.73 -9.89
C LYS A 34 -9.06 2.55 -8.49
N PHE A 35 -8.70 3.37 -7.50
CA PHE A 35 -9.24 3.29 -6.14
C PHE A 35 -10.75 3.54 -6.07
N GLU A 36 -11.25 4.58 -6.73
CA GLU A 36 -12.69 4.89 -6.82
C GLU A 36 -13.48 3.71 -7.41
N SER A 37 -12.91 3.03 -8.41
CA SER A 37 -13.56 1.84 -8.99
C SER A 37 -13.54 0.62 -8.08
N MET A 38 -12.61 0.55 -7.12
CA MET A 38 -12.47 -0.55 -6.15
C MET A 38 -13.34 -0.32 -4.91
N GLN A 39 -13.62 0.93 -4.55
CA GLN A 39 -14.33 1.30 -3.33
C GLN A 39 -15.67 0.57 -3.11
N PRO A 40 -16.53 0.32 -4.13
CA PRO A 40 -17.79 -0.40 -3.94
C PRO A 40 -17.65 -1.92 -3.70
N TYR A 41 -16.44 -2.47 -3.77
CA TYR A 41 -16.18 -3.91 -3.77
C TYR A 41 -15.47 -4.40 -2.50
N ASP A 42 -15.38 -3.56 -1.46
CA ASP A 42 -14.81 -3.91 -0.14
C ASP A 42 -13.44 -4.61 -0.25
N VAL A 43 -12.52 -4.00 -1.00
CA VAL A 43 -11.19 -4.59 -1.25
C VAL A 43 -10.31 -4.51 0.00
N ASP A 44 -9.85 -5.67 0.47
CA ASP A 44 -8.97 -5.79 1.65
C ASP A 44 -7.47 -5.64 1.34
N LEU A 45 -7.06 -5.99 0.13
CA LEU A 45 -5.66 -6.09 -0.26
C LEU A 45 -5.52 -5.92 -1.78
N ILE A 46 -4.53 -5.14 -2.18
CA ILE A 46 -4.06 -5.06 -3.56
C ILE A 46 -2.75 -5.82 -3.67
N ILE A 47 -2.75 -6.91 -4.44
CA ILE A 47 -1.53 -7.67 -4.74
C ILE A 47 -0.92 -7.16 -6.04
N THR A 48 0.36 -6.81 -6.00
CA THR A 48 1.10 -6.31 -7.16
C THR A 48 2.27 -7.22 -7.53
N ASN A 49 2.65 -7.21 -8.81
CA ASN A 49 3.82 -7.93 -9.35
C ASN A 49 4.89 -6.99 -9.91
N CYS A 50 4.72 -5.69 -9.70
CA CYS A 50 5.60 -4.65 -10.21
C CYS A 50 5.92 -3.70 -9.06
N PRO A 51 7.20 -3.45 -8.74
CA PRO A 51 7.58 -2.56 -7.64
C PRO A 51 7.06 -1.14 -7.84
N GLY A 52 6.93 -0.69 -9.09
CA GLY A 52 6.27 0.57 -9.41
C GLY A 52 4.79 0.57 -9.00
N CYS A 53 4.03 -0.47 -9.36
CA CYS A 53 2.64 -0.58 -8.91
C CYS A 53 2.52 -0.59 -7.39
N ASN A 54 3.38 -1.35 -6.69
CA ASN A 54 3.40 -1.40 -5.22
C ASN A 54 3.57 0.01 -4.64
N TYR A 55 4.65 0.68 -5.06
CA TYR A 55 5.01 2.00 -4.56
C TYR A 55 3.94 3.06 -4.84
N PHE A 56 3.40 3.12 -6.06
CA PHE A 56 2.46 4.18 -6.42
C PHE A 56 1.07 3.95 -5.85
N LEU A 57 0.60 2.70 -5.79
CA LEU A 57 -0.69 2.42 -5.17
C LEU A 57 -0.63 2.57 -3.64
N ASP A 58 0.51 2.34 -3.00
CA ASP A 58 0.74 2.66 -1.59
C ASP A 58 0.81 4.18 -1.37
N ARG A 59 1.77 4.85 -2.02
CA ARG A 59 2.04 6.28 -1.82
C ARG A 59 0.87 7.19 -2.20
N TRP A 60 0.13 6.90 -3.27
CA TRP A 60 -0.95 7.79 -3.69
C TRP A 60 -2.18 7.71 -2.80
N GLN A 61 -2.38 6.63 -2.05
CA GLN A 61 -3.41 6.61 -1.01
C GLN A 61 -3.07 7.56 0.14
N TYR A 62 -1.80 7.59 0.57
CA TYR A 62 -1.32 8.58 1.54
C TYR A 62 -1.55 10.01 1.04
N VAL A 63 -1.15 10.31 -0.20
CA VAL A 63 -1.36 11.64 -0.77
C VAL A 63 -2.84 12.00 -0.85
N ALA A 64 -3.71 11.07 -1.25
CA ALA A 64 -5.16 11.31 -1.29
C ALA A 64 -5.75 11.58 0.11
N ALA A 65 -5.26 10.88 1.14
CA ALA A 65 -5.66 11.11 2.52
C ALA A 65 -5.24 12.50 3.00
N GLU A 66 -4.01 12.93 2.70
CA GLU A 66 -3.49 14.23 3.14
C GLU A 66 -4.06 15.41 2.34
N SER A 67 -4.21 15.27 1.01
CA SER A 67 -4.62 16.39 0.14
C SER A 67 -6.13 16.49 -0.07
N GLU A 68 -6.84 15.36 -0.06
CA GLU A 68 -8.28 15.29 -0.34
C GLU A 68 -9.11 14.76 0.83
N HIS A 69 -8.48 14.31 1.92
CA HIS A 69 -9.15 13.66 3.05
C HIS A 69 -10.01 12.46 2.62
N LYS A 70 -9.54 11.71 1.63
CA LYS A 70 -10.21 10.53 1.09
C LYS A 70 -9.41 9.26 1.32
N LEU A 71 -10.12 8.23 1.74
CA LEU A 71 -9.65 6.85 1.85
C LEU A 71 -10.65 5.94 1.14
N TYR A 72 -10.15 4.92 0.46
CA TYR A 72 -10.94 4.13 -0.51
C TYR A 72 -11.21 2.69 -0.06
N GLY A 73 -10.65 2.28 1.08
CA GLY A 73 -10.88 0.97 1.67
C GLY A 73 -12.10 0.94 2.59
N VAL A 74 -12.37 -0.25 3.11
CA VAL A 74 -13.48 -0.53 4.02
C VAL A 74 -13.37 0.33 5.28
N ASP A 75 -14.51 0.82 5.77
CA ASP A 75 -14.62 1.69 6.96
C ASP A 75 -13.79 2.98 6.89
N GLY A 76 -13.54 3.49 5.68
CA GLY A 76 -12.74 4.71 5.49
C GLY A 76 -11.27 4.51 5.84
N LYS A 77 -10.72 3.30 5.63
CA LYS A 77 -9.30 2.99 5.79
C LYS A 77 -8.58 3.00 4.45
N ALA A 78 -7.24 3.04 4.47
CA ALA A 78 -6.45 2.74 3.28
C ALA A 78 -6.53 1.24 2.94
N ILE A 79 -6.30 0.90 1.67
CA ILE A 79 -6.23 -0.48 1.18
C ILE A 79 -4.77 -0.92 1.17
N PRO A 80 -4.35 -1.86 2.03
CA PRO A 80 -3.04 -2.53 2.00
C PRO A 80 -2.61 -2.90 0.58
N VAL A 81 -1.39 -2.52 0.19
CA VAL A 81 -0.80 -2.86 -1.10
C VAL A 81 0.45 -3.68 -0.82
N LEU A 82 0.49 -4.93 -1.26
CA LEU A 82 1.65 -5.79 -1.06
C LEU A 82 2.08 -6.42 -2.38
N THR A 83 3.37 -6.71 -2.52
CA THR A 83 3.83 -7.55 -3.62
C THR A 83 3.48 -9.01 -3.35
N PHE A 84 3.46 -9.83 -4.40
CA PHE A 84 3.25 -11.26 -4.22
C PHE A 84 4.37 -11.91 -3.39
N GLU A 85 5.59 -11.37 -3.41
CA GLU A 85 6.71 -11.82 -2.58
C GLU A 85 6.48 -11.51 -1.10
N GLU A 86 6.01 -10.29 -0.76
CA GLU A 86 5.67 -9.90 0.61
C GLU A 86 4.57 -10.81 1.18
N ILE A 87 3.51 -11.06 0.41
CA ILE A 87 2.44 -11.99 0.79
C ILE A 87 2.98 -13.41 0.96
N THR A 88 3.83 -13.87 0.04
CA THR A 88 4.43 -15.22 0.14
C THR A 88 5.27 -15.35 1.40
N ALA A 89 6.05 -14.33 1.77
CA ALA A 89 6.83 -14.34 2.99
C ALA A 89 5.95 -14.36 4.24
N LEU A 90 4.88 -13.58 4.28
CA LEU A 90 3.89 -13.63 5.36
C LEU A 90 3.27 -15.03 5.50
N LEU A 91 2.90 -15.67 4.39
CA LEU A 91 2.33 -17.02 4.40
C LEU A 91 3.32 -18.11 4.82
N LEU A 92 4.62 -17.88 4.61
CA LEU A 92 5.70 -18.75 5.10
C LEU A 92 6.04 -18.52 6.58
N GLY A 93 5.36 -17.58 7.25
CA GLY A 93 5.55 -17.30 8.68
C GLY A 93 6.74 -16.40 8.98
N TYR A 94 7.24 -15.64 8.00
CA TYR A 94 8.24 -14.61 8.26
C TYR A 94 7.64 -13.46 9.07
N ASN A 95 8.46 -12.88 9.95
CA ASN A 95 8.06 -11.72 10.72
C ASN A 95 7.85 -10.51 9.77
N PRO A 96 6.68 -9.81 9.82
CA PRO A 96 6.38 -8.64 9.00
C PRO A 96 7.47 -7.56 8.99
N TRP A 97 8.17 -7.36 10.10
CA TRP A 97 9.16 -6.31 10.27
C TRP A 97 10.54 -6.69 9.74
N GLU A 98 10.83 -8.00 9.69
CA GLU A 98 12.04 -8.52 9.05
C GLU A 98 11.99 -8.40 7.53
N ILE A 99 10.79 -8.50 6.95
CA ILE A 99 10.57 -8.36 5.51
C ILE A 99 10.30 -6.91 5.07
N GLY A 100 10.30 -5.96 6.01
CA GLY A 100 10.27 -4.53 5.71
C GLY A 100 8.87 -3.93 5.54
N LEU A 101 7.80 -4.56 6.04
CA LEU A 101 6.44 -4.02 5.85
C LEU A 101 6.21 -2.65 6.52
N GLN A 102 7.03 -2.28 7.50
CA GLN A 102 7.04 -0.95 8.13
C GLN A 102 7.41 0.20 7.17
N MET A 103 7.92 -0.12 5.98
CA MET A 103 8.30 0.87 4.96
C MET A 103 7.13 1.33 4.08
N HIS A 104 5.99 0.62 4.12
CA HIS A 104 4.76 1.04 3.44
C HIS A 104 4.25 2.35 4.03
N GLN A 105 3.76 3.25 3.17
CA GLN A 105 3.21 4.54 3.59
C GLN A 105 1.84 4.39 4.25
N ILE A 106 1.07 3.40 3.81
CA ILE A 106 -0.20 3.06 4.44
C ILE A 106 -0.04 1.92 5.47
N PRO A 107 -0.84 1.93 6.55
CA PRO A 107 -0.75 0.90 7.58
C PRO A 107 -1.14 -0.47 7.03
N VAL A 108 -0.29 -1.46 7.29
CA VAL A 108 -0.50 -2.87 6.91
C VAL A 108 -1.13 -3.69 8.05
N GLU A 109 -1.08 -3.16 9.27
CA GLU A 109 -1.61 -3.76 10.49
C GLU A 109 -3.05 -4.26 10.35
N PRO A 110 -4.00 -3.52 9.74
CA PRO A 110 -5.37 -4.01 9.58
C PRO A 110 -5.44 -5.31 8.77
N LEU A 111 -4.54 -5.51 7.81
CA LEU A 111 -4.45 -6.76 7.06
C LEU A 111 -3.84 -7.88 7.89
N LEU A 112 -2.77 -7.59 8.63
CA LEU A 112 -2.12 -8.57 9.51
C LEU A 112 -3.11 -9.10 10.56
N ASP A 113 -3.87 -8.20 11.19
CA ASP A 113 -4.94 -8.53 12.12
C ASP A 113 -6.01 -9.40 11.46
N LYS A 114 -6.44 -9.05 10.24
CA LYS A 114 -7.43 -9.83 9.48
C LYS A 114 -6.94 -11.23 9.10
N LEU A 115 -5.65 -11.37 8.81
CA LEU A 115 -5.01 -12.65 8.48
C LEU A 115 -4.66 -13.49 9.72
N GLY A 116 -4.78 -12.93 10.93
CA GLY A 116 -4.39 -13.61 12.17
C GLY A 116 -2.88 -13.80 12.30
N ILE A 117 -2.08 -12.95 11.66
CA ILE A 117 -0.62 -12.99 11.74
C ILE A 117 -0.20 -12.34 13.06
N SER A 118 0.53 -13.08 13.90
CA SER A 118 1.07 -12.53 15.14
C SER A 118 2.25 -11.62 14.85
N TYR A 119 2.19 -10.38 15.34
CA TYR A 119 3.30 -9.42 15.27
C TYR A 119 3.32 -8.52 16.52
N SER A 120 4.50 -8.00 16.86
CA SER A 120 4.70 -7.06 17.97
C SER A 120 4.72 -5.63 17.42
N LYS A 121 3.87 -4.73 17.93
CA LYS A 121 3.85 -3.33 17.45
C LYS A 121 5.11 -2.58 17.87
N GLU A 122 5.64 -2.95 19.03
CA GLU A 122 6.86 -2.41 19.61
C GLU A 122 8.07 -2.68 18.71
N ASP A 123 8.04 -3.78 17.96
CA ASP A 123 9.13 -4.22 17.08
C ASP A 123 9.11 -3.53 15.71
N LYS A 124 8.04 -2.83 15.34
CA LYS A 124 7.82 -2.27 13.99
C LYS A 124 8.99 -1.42 13.48
N TYR A 125 9.60 -0.63 14.37
CA TYR A 125 10.74 0.24 14.06
C TYR A 125 12.03 -0.20 14.77
N LEU A 126 12.01 -1.37 15.41
CA LEU A 126 13.21 -2.00 15.96
C LEU A 126 13.92 -2.71 14.81
N ASN A 127 15.09 -2.19 14.47
CA ASN A 127 15.92 -2.83 13.49
C ASN A 127 16.46 -4.15 14.06
N THR A 128 16.43 -5.21 13.27
CA THR A 128 16.91 -6.54 13.67
C THR A 128 18.40 -6.54 14.03
N LYS A 129 19.20 -5.57 13.52
CA LYS A 129 20.64 -5.43 13.79
C LYS A 129 21.20 -3.98 13.79
N GLY A 130 20.37 -2.93 13.92
CA GLY A 130 20.83 -1.54 13.73
C GLY A 130 20.08 -0.46 14.52
N PRO A 131 20.29 0.84 14.23
CA PRO A 131 19.60 1.92 14.93
C PRO A 131 18.09 1.92 14.65
N LYS A 132 17.29 2.41 15.60
CA LYS A 132 15.84 2.56 15.45
C LYS A 132 15.52 3.35 14.18
N ILE A 133 14.59 2.85 13.38
CA ILE A 133 14.08 3.57 12.21
C ILE A 133 13.16 4.69 12.72
N PRO A 134 13.29 5.94 12.24
CA PRO A 134 12.35 6.99 12.60
C PRO A 134 10.94 6.60 12.16
N GLU A 135 9.97 6.73 13.07
CA GLU A 135 8.56 6.61 12.73
C GLU A 135 8.22 7.70 11.70
N LEU A 136 7.87 7.28 10.49
CA LEU A 136 7.70 8.21 9.36
C LEU A 136 6.44 9.08 9.53
N LEU A 137 5.40 8.57 10.20
CA LEU A 137 4.12 9.24 10.44
C LEU A 137 3.43 8.66 11.69
N ASN A 138 2.96 9.52 12.60
CA ASN A 138 2.13 9.15 13.75
C ASN A 138 0.65 9.26 13.36
N TYR A 139 -0.12 8.17 13.39
CA TYR A 139 -1.58 8.20 13.34
C TYR A 139 -2.16 7.54 14.59
#